data_AF-A0AAF5DRN4-F1
#
_entry.id   AF-A0AAF5DRN4-F1
#
_cell.length_a   1.000
_cell.length_b   1.000
_cell.length_c   1.000
_cell.angle_alpha   90.00
_cell.angle_beta   90.00
_cell.angle_gamma   90.00
#
_symmetry.space_group_name_H-M   'P 1'
#
loop_
_entity.id
_entity.type
_entity.pdbx_description
1 polymer ?
#
loop_
_entity_poly.entity_id
_entity_poly.type
_entity_poly.pdbx_seq_one_letter_code
_entity_poly.pdbx_strand_id
1 'polypeptide(L)'
;MKKDLNSKNENVFKKWIREEEDLSLYLNTDNEQILKFLNKKNSDISRIIKIINIDFNIRNKINKVQNFFKSSKKINKISKKRSRTDFNSDTSSLSNPKYSDDSNVSDEKNDITFLNCNDENMEKFLLTIHDNLNCNEKLTWHHEVKVVFYHSKTRNECSRVIKTLFASKKYVIIFDDSSLNVKQILLTYSKSKKKFFEYPDYVNKENYWTYDQLNDRIYDHHIFNMFEKGNLSNYAFLQGIQSFLFEYPQTIDVVSSNNSLNSIKYINMSDSFKDLTLLPLNNNEVNLQWGFEILQNLTNDLANDFFKYLCNEQNKRLNNLIHSFTPEEKVRTYLRRKDVTSLGKNDFGDYIVEICKKMKAEIIFSDHKIDNVCYNYLPIKTINGEIMFVDDNNYAHHYSESKICSGIITDEVLKGNIFDYNEDDKLFYEMFVNWVMKKLHLYDKRIKIATEKDAIEFLMNHGILPIEKFDEEGDQMKLYVGERT
;
A
#
# COMPACT_ATOMS: atom_id res chain seq x y z
N MET A 1 -43.60 -8.34 -3.71
CA MET A 1 -43.93 -7.42 -2.59
C MET A 1 -45.38 -7.55 -2.12
N LYS A 2 -46.40 -7.00 -2.79
CA LYS A 2 -47.81 -7.16 -2.33
C LYS A 2 -48.34 -8.61 -2.32
N LYS A 3 -47.72 -9.50 -3.12
CA LYS A 3 -48.04 -10.95 -3.17
C LYS A 3 -47.28 -11.82 -2.15
N ASP A 4 -46.19 -11.31 -1.54
CA ASP A 4 -45.32 -12.13 -0.67
C ASP A 4 -45.55 -11.91 0.83
N LEU A 5 -46.34 -10.90 1.19
CA LEU A 5 -46.98 -10.81 2.51
C LEU A 5 -48.11 -11.82 2.55
N ASN A 6 -47.70 -13.09 2.65
CA ASN A 6 -48.56 -14.25 2.79
C ASN A 6 -49.60 -13.99 3.89
N SER A 7 -50.86 -14.31 3.64
CA SER A 7 -52.01 -14.12 4.55
C SER A 7 -51.78 -14.67 5.97
N LYS A 8 -50.85 -15.61 6.13
CA LYS A 8 -50.37 -16.10 7.43
C LYS A 8 -49.85 -14.99 8.34
N ASN A 9 -49.08 -14.01 7.84
CA ASN A 9 -48.45 -12.99 8.67
C ASN A 9 -49.46 -11.92 9.12
N GLU A 10 -50.41 -11.56 8.26
CA GLU A 10 -51.50 -10.66 8.62
C GLU A 10 -52.41 -11.29 9.69
N ASN A 11 -52.68 -12.59 9.59
CA ASN A 11 -53.44 -13.31 10.61
C ASN A 11 -52.69 -13.39 11.95
N VAL A 12 -51.37 -13.54 11.96
CA VAL A 12 -50.55 -13.49 13.19
C VAL A 12 -50.64 -12.10 13.83
N PHE A 13 -50.55 -11.04 13.03
CA PHE A 13 -50.63 -9.67 13.53
C PHE A 13 -52.04 -9.31 14.04
N LYS A 14 -53.10 -9.68 13.31
CA LYS A 14 -54.50 -9.48 13.77
C LYS A 14 -54.84 -10.30 15.01
N LYS A 15 -54.30 -11.52 15.12
CA LYS A 15 -54.42 -12.35 16.32
C LYS A 15 -53.70 -11.70 17.51
N TRP A 16 -52.54 -11.09 17.28
CA TRP A 16 -51.79 -10.37 18.31
C TRP A 16 -52.57 -9.19 18.90
N ILE A 17 -53.26 -8.40 18.07
CA ILE A 17 -54.12 -7.29 18.54
C ILE A 17 -55.28 -7.79 19.41
N ARG A 18 -55.95 -8.89 19.02
CA ARG A 18 -57.06 -9.44 19.82
C ARG A 18 -56.61 -10.03 21.16
N GLU A 19 -55.46 -10.70 21.17
CA GLU A 19 -54.91 -11.28 22.41
C GLU A 19 -54.43 -10.20 23.40
N GLU A 20 -54.22 -8.96 22.95
CA GLU A 20 -53.90 -7.82 23.83
C GLU A 20 -55.14 -7.30 24.58
N GLU A 21 -56.33 -7.40 23.98
CA GLU A 21 -57.60 -7.05 24.66
C GLU A 21 -57.97 -8.08 25.76
N ASP A 22 -57.61 -9.35 25.54
CA ASP A 22 -57.85 -10.44 26.51
C ASP A 22 -56.93 -10.41 27.74
N LEU A 23 -55.88 -9.57 27.76
CA LEU A 23 -55.00 -9.41 28.93
C LEU A 23 -55.75 -8.89 30.17
N SER A 24 -56.91 -8.25 29.97
CA SER A 24 -57.80 -7.85 31.08
C SER A 24 -58.45 -9.03 31.80
N LEU A 25 -58.53 -10.22 31.18
CA LEU A 25 -59.20 -11.40 31.75
C LEU A 25 -58.27 -12.30 32.59
N TYR A 26 -56.95 -12.15 32.46
CA TYR A 26 -55.99 -13.09 33.06
C TYR A 26 -55.46 -12.68 34.44
N LEU A 27 -55.99 -11.62 35.05
CA LEU A 27 -55.58 -11.17 36.39
C LEU A 27 -55.93 -12.13 37.54
N ASN A 28 -56.57 -13.28 37.27
CA ASN A 28 -56.93 -14.28 38.29
C ASN A 28 -56.43 -15.71 37.99
N THR A 29 -55.38 -15.88 37.19
CA THR A 29 -54.88 -17.22 36.80
C THR A 29 -53.47 -17.53 37.27
N ASP A 30 -53.26 -18.82 37.55
CA ASP A 30 -52.08 -19.41 38.18
C ASP A 30 -50.75 -19.12 37.44
N ASN A 31 -49.69 -18.89 38.22
CA ASN A 31 -48.40 -18.34 37.79
C ASN A 31 -47.71 -19.16 36.68
N GLU A 32 -47.98 -20.47 36.62
CA GLU A 32 -47.37 -21.36 35.61
C GLU A 32 -47.89 -21.05 34.19
N GLN A 33 -49.14 -20.61 34.04
CA GLN A 33 -49.70 -20.21 32.74
C GLN A 33 -49.09 -18.90 32.25
N ILE A 34 -48.88 -17.94 33.16
CA ILE A 34 -48.21 -16.67 32.87
C ILE A 34 -46.79 -16.94 32.36
N LEU A 35 -46.04 -17.84 33.01
CA LEU A 35 -44.67 -18.16 32.61
C LEU A 35 -44.62 -18.81 31.21
N LYS A 36 -45.53 -19.74 30.91
CA LYS A 36 -45.66 -20.35 29.57
C LYS A 36 -46.01 -19.31 28.51
N PHE A 37 -46.88 -18.35 28.82
CA PHE A 37 -47.23 -17.25 27.93
C PHE A 37 -46.04 -16.32 27.65
N LEU A 38 -45.31 -15.90 28.68
CA LEU A 38 -44.12 -15.04 28.54
C LEU A 38 -43.02 -15.71 27.69
N ASN A 39 -42.77 -17.00 27.92
CA ASN A 39 -41.79 -17.76 27.13
C ASN A 39 -42.19 -17.87 25.65
N LYS A 40 -43.48 -18.05 25.37
CA LYS A 40 -44.01 -18.04 24.00
C LYS A 40 -43.82 -16.66 23.35
N LYS A 41 -44.12 -15.56 24.07
CA LYS A 41 -43.93 -14.19 23.58
C LYS A 41 -42.46 -13.87 23.27
N ASN A 42 -41.52 -14.33 24.08
CA ASN A 42 -40.08 -14.18 23.80
C ASN A 42 -39.65 -14.87 22.50
N SER A 43 -40.20 -16.05 22.21
CA SER A 43 -39.95 -16.75 20.94
C SER A 43 -40.47 -15.95 19.73
N ASP A 44 -41.66 -15.36 19.85
CA ASP A 44 -42.26 -14.56 18.79
C ASP A 44 -41.51 -13.23 18.58
N ILE A 45 -41.06 -12.56 19.65
CA ILE A 45 -40.20 -11.37 19.57
C ILE A 45 -38.88 -11.69 18.85
N SER A 46 -38.24 -12.81 19.19
CA SER A 46 -37.01 -13.25 18.51
C SER A 46 -37.21 -13.47 17.00
N ARG A 47 -38.37 -14.01 16.59
CA ARG A 47 -38.73 -14.15 15.18
C ARG A 47 -38.95 -12.80 14.50
N ILE A 48 -39.63 -11.86 15.15
CA ILE A 48 -39.86 -10.51 14.63
C ILE A 48 -38.53 -9.77 14.43
N ILE A 49 -37.61 -9.83 15.40
CA ILE A 49 -36.27 -9.23 15.31
C ILE A 49 -35.51 -9.81 14.10
N LYS A 50 -35.58 -11.14 13.88
CA LYS A 50 -34.97 -11.77 12.70
C LYS A 50 -35.57 -11.25 11.39
N ILE A 51 -36.88 -11.06 11.33
CA ILE A 51 -37.56 -10.51 10.13
C ILE A 51 -37.14 -9.06 9.88
N ILE A 52 -37.07 -8.23 10.93
CA ILE A 52 -36.62 -6.83 10.84
C ILE A 52 -35.17 -6.76 10.33
N ASN A 53 -34.28 -7.61 10.85
CA ASN A 53 -32.89 -7.68 10.39
C ASN A 53 -32.77 -8.12 8.93
N ILE A 54 -33.65 -8.99 8.45
CA ILE A 54 -33.72 -9.37 7.03
C ILE A 54 -34.17 -8.17 6.18
N ASP A 55 -35.22 -7.43 6.59
CA ASP A 55 -35.70 -6.25 5.86
C ASP A 55 -34.62 -5.15 5.80
N PHE A 56 -33.91 -4.92 6.90
CA PHE A 56 -32.80 -3.97 6.96
C PHE A 56 -31.66 -4.34 6.00
N ASN A 57 -31.25 -5.61 5.99
CA ASN A 57 -30.24 -6.11 5.05
C ASN A 57 -30.68 -5.97 3.58
N ILE A 58 -31.96 -6.17 3.29
CA ILE A 58 -32.52 -5.99 1.95
C ILE A 58 -32.51 -4.50 1.56
N ARG A 59 -32.96 -3.59 2.45
CA ARG A 59 -32.92 -2.14 2.19
C ARG A 59 -31.50 -1.63 1.96
N ASN A 60 -30.53 -2.07 2.76
CA ASN A 60 -29.13 -1.71 2.57
C ASN A 60 -28.58 -2.19 1.22
N LYS A 61 -28.94 -3.41 0.79
CA LYS A 61 -28.59 -3.89 -0.55
C LYS A 61 -29.24 -3.08 -1.66
N ILE A 62 -30.52 -2.71 -1.51
CA ILE A 62 -31.24 -1.87 -2.48
C ILE A 62 -30.59 -0.48 -2.58
N ASN A 63 -30.28 0.16 -1.44
CA ASN A 63 -29.64 1.47 -1.40
C ASN A 63 -28.24 1.44 -2.05
N LYS A 64 -27.45 0.38 -1.82
CA LYS A 64 -26.16 0.17 -2.50
C LYS A 64 -26.34 0.08 -4.03
N VAL A 65 -27.32 -0.69 -4.50
CA VAL A 65 -27.63 -0.82 -5.94
C VAL A 65 -28.09 0.51 -6.53
N GLN A 66 -28.93 1.27 -5.84
CA GLN A 66 -29.39 2.59 -6.30
C GLN A 66 -28.23 3.60 -6.39
N ASN A 67 -27.34 3.62 -5.40
CA ASN A 67 -26.16 4.49 -5.42
C ASN A 67 -25.19 4.12 -6.55
N PHE A 68 -25.02 2.83 -6.82
CA PHE A 68 -24.25 2.35 -7.99
C PHE A 68 -24.84 2.88 -9.31
N PHE A 69 -26.17 2.83 -9.49
CA PHE A 69 -26.83 3.37 -10.69
C PHE A 69 -26.73 4.90 -10.79
N LYS A 70 -26.80 5.63 -9.67
CA LYS A 70 -26.60 7.10 -9.66
C LYS A 70 -25.18 7.47 -10.09
N SER A 71 -24.16 6.79 -9.57
CA SER A 71 -22.76 7.00 -9.92
C SER A 71 -22.46 6.63 -11.38
N SER A 72 -22.98 5.51 -11.87
CA SER A 72 -22.85 5.10 -13.28
C SER A 72 -23.46 6.13 -14.25
N LYS A 73 -24.64 6.69 -13.93
CA LYS A 73 -25.23 7.79 -14.73
C LYS A 73 -24.37 9.06 -14.73
N LYS A 74 -23.69 9.37 -13.61
CA LYS A 74 -22.77 10.52 -13.52
C LYS A 74 -21.52 10.30 -14.37
N ILE A 75 -20.95 9.08 -14.34
CA ILE A 75 -19.79 8.70 -15.16
C ILE A 75 -20.14 8.73 -16.66
N ASN A 76 -21.31 8.22 -17.06
CA ASN A 76 -21.76 8.26 -18.46
C ASN A 76 -22.02 9.68 -18.98
N LYS A 77 -22.41 10.63 -18.11
CA LYS A 77 -22.50 12.05 -18.48
C LYS A 77 -21.12 12.69 -18.67
N ILE A 78 -20.13 12.27 -17.89
CA ILE A 78 -18.75 12.76 -17.99
C ILE A 78 -18.06 12.17 -19.23
N SER A 79 -18.25 10.87 -19.53
CA SER A 79 -17.68 10.24 -20.72
C SER A 79 -18.24 10.82 -22.02
N LYS A 80 -19.55 11.10 -22.09
CA LYS A 80 -20.16 11.80 -23.23
C LYS A 80 -19.70 13.25 -23.40
N LYS A 81 -19.23 13.91 -22.33
CA LYS A 81 -18.59 15.23 -22.44
C LYS A 81 -17.14 15.15 -22.93
N ARG A 82 -16.43 14.05 -22.64
CA ARG A 82 -15.04 13.84 -23.09
C ARG A 82 -14.93 13.27 -24.51
N SER A 83 -15.92 12.52 -24.99
CA SER A 83 -15.89 11.95 -26.36
C SER A 83 -16.21 12.96 -27.47
N ARG A 84 -16.26 14.27 -27.18
CA ARG A 84 -16.40 15.33 -28.18
C ARG A 84 -15.12 16.13 -28.42
N THR A 85 -14.01 15.69 -27.86
CA THR A 85 -12.66 16.21 -28.15
C THR A 85 -11.83 15.07 -28.70
N ASP A 86 -11.69 15.09 -30.03
CA ASP A 86 -10.54 14.70 -30.83
C ASP A 86 -9.94 13.30 -30.57
N PHE A 87 -10.49 12.31 -31.29
CA PHE A 87 -9.83 11.05 -31.60
C PHE A 87 -9.41 11.09 -33.07
N ASN A 88 -8.17 11.53 -33.33
CA ASN A 88 -7.45 11.14 -34.55
C ASN A 88 -6.53 9.99 -34.17
N SER A 89 -6.96 8.78 -34.52
CA SER A 89 -6.21 7.54 -34.35
C SER A 89 -5.47 7.22 -35.65
N ASP A 90 -4.19 7.57 -35.72
CA ASP A 90 -3.30 7.01 -36.73
C ASP A 90 -2.63 5.77 -36.15
N THR A 91 -3.14 4.62 -36.56
CA THR A 91 -2.53 3.31 -36.39
C THR A 91 -1.46 3.14 -37.46
N SER A 92 -0.17 3.14 -37.09
CA SER A 92 0.89 2.62 -37.95
C SER A 92 1.63 1.50 -37.23
N SER A 93 1.67 0.37 -37.92
CA SER A 93 2.21 -0.92 -37.52
C SER A 93 3.71 -0.88 -37.27
N LEU A 94 4.15 -1.39 -36.12
CA LEU A 94 5.55 -1.70 -35.84
C LEU A 94 6.05 -2.82 -36.78
N SER A 95 6.83 -2.45 -37.79
CA SER A 95 7.67 -3.38 -38.54
C SER A 95 9.10 -3.31 -38.00
N ASN A 96 9.64 -4.47 -37.63
CA ASN A 96 10.99 -4.68 -37.12
C ASN A 96 12.07 -3.99 -37.99
N PRO A 97 12.95 -3.16 -37.40
CA PRO A 97 14.06 -2.57 -38.13
C PRO A 97 15.14 -3.63 -38.40
N LYS A 98 15.50 -3.78 -39.67
CA LYS A 98 16.68 -4.55 -40.09
C LYS A 98 17.93 -3.73 -39.77
N TYR A 99 18.84 -4.35 -39.04
CA TYR A 99 20.16 -3.86 -38.73
C TYR A 99 20.97 -3.68 -40.02
N SER A 100 21.43 -2.46 -40.26
CA SER A 100 22.49 -2.15 -41.22
C SER A 100 23.66 -1.59 -40.43
N ASP A 101 24.80 -2.27 -40.53
CA ASP A 101 26.11 -1.82 -40.04
C ASP A 101 26.50 -0.54 -40.76
N ASP A 102 26.29 0.59 -40.10
CA ASP A 102 27.07 1.81 -40.28
C ASP A 102 26.83 2.66 -39.04
N SER A 103 27.93 3.08 -38.42
CA SER A 103 28.02 3.88 -37.20
C SER A 103 27.33 5.24 -37.38
N ASN A 104 26.01 5.26 -37.34
CA ASN A 104 25.20 6.47 -37.37
C ASN A 104 24.65 6.71 -35.97
N VAL A 105 25.31 7.63 -35.28
CA VAL A 105 24.82 8.32 -34.07
C VAL A 105 23.46 8.93 -34.43
N SER A 106 22.38 8.22 -34.15
CA SER A 106 21.03 8.70 -34.41
C SER A 106 20.68 9.75 -33.36
N ASP A 107 20.64 11.02 -33.78
CA ASP A 107 20.30 12.20 -32.97
C ASP A 107 18.82 12.28 -32.50
N GLU A 108 18.03 11.22 -32.68
CA GLU A 108 16.78 11.09 -31.94
C GLU A 108 17.12 10.84 -30.47
N LYS A 109 17.24 11.94 -29.71
CA LYS A 109 17.28 12.00 -28.24
C LYS A 109 16.01 11.37 -27.67
N ASN A 110 15.87 10.05 -27.81
CA ASN A 110 15.04 9.26 -26.94
C ASN A 110 15.58 9.51 -25.54
N ASP A 111 14.76 10.12 -24.70
CA ASP A 111 15.10 10.47 -23.32
C ASP A 111 15.14 9.19 -22.46
N ILE A 112 15.97 8.23 -22.88
CA ILE A 112 16.13 6.93 -22.24
C ILE A 112 16.73 7.23 -20.87
N THR A 113 15.92 6.99 -19.85
CA THR A 113 16.29 7.24 -18.46
C THR A 113 16.61 5.91 -17.81
N PHE A 114 17.82 5.80 -17.27
CA PHE A 114 18.28 4.63 -16.53
C PHE A 114 18.16 4.85 -15.02
N LEU A 115 18.23 3.77 -14.24
CA LEU A 115 18.17 3.80 -12.78
C LEU A 115 19.52 3.43 -12.18
N ASN A 116 20.21 4.40 -11.56
CA ASN A 116 21.41 4.14 -10.77
C ASN A 116 21.02 3.81 -9.33
N CYS A 117 21.24 2.56 -8.93
CA CYS A 117 21.00 2.06 -7.57
C CYS A 117 22.31 1.85 -6.78
N ASN A 118 23.44 2.40 -7.24
CA ASN A 118 24.78 2.16 -6.70
C ASN A 118 25.47 3.44 -6.18
N ASP A 119 24.72 4.51 -5.98
CA ASP A 119 25.24 5.80 -5.49
C ASP A 119 25.22 5.84 -3.94
N GLU A 120 26.24 6.45 -3.33
CA GLU A 120 26.35 6.59 -1.86
C GLU A 120 25.23 7.44 -1.26
N ASN A 121 24.77 8.43 -2.01
CA ASN A 121 23.84 9.47 -1.54
C ASN A 121 22.41 9.22 -2.02
N MET A 122 21.90 7.99 -1.88
CA MET A 122 20.51 7.65 -2.15
C MET A 122 19.60 7.92 -0.95
N GLU A 123 18.38 8.38 -1.20
CA GLU A 123 17.36 8.50 -0.16
C GLU A 123 17.01 7.10 0.37
N LYS A 124 17.07 6.92 1.69
CA LYS A 124 16.80 5.63 2.34
C LYS A 124 15.57 5.69 3.21
N PHE A 125 14.88 4.57 3.32
CA PHE A 125 13.84 4.40 4.31
C PHE A 125 13.67 2.95 4.75
N LEU A 126 13.06 2.77 5.92
CA LEU A 126 12.72 1.45 6.44
C LEU A 126 11.35 1.02 5.93
N LEU A 127 11.26 -0.21 5.43
CA LEU A 127 10.03 -0.85 4.98
C LEU A 127 9.78 -2.13 5.80
N THR A 128 8.72 -2.14 6.58
CA THR A 128 8.21 -3.35 7.21
C THR A 128 7.29 -4.08 6.23
N ILE A 129 7.64 -5.31 5.85
CA ILE A 129 6.73 -6.23 5.16
C ILE A 129 6.17 -7.17 6.22
N HIS A 130 4.87 -7.06 6.48
CA HIS A 130 4.20 -7.84 7.51
C HIS A 130 4.02 -9.30 7.09
N ASP A 131 3.97 -10.20 8.08
CA ASP A 131 3.59 -11.60 7.86
C ASP A 131 2.12 -11.72 7.42
N ASN A 132 1.77 -12.90 6.89
CA ASN A 132 0.37 -13.22 6.61
C ASN A 132 -0.48 -13.06 7.88
N LEU A 133 -1.60 -12.37 7.72
CA LEU A 133 -2.54 -12.08 8.81
C LEU A 133 -3.65 -13.14 8.86
N ASN A 134 -4.19 -13.42 10.05
CA ASN A 134 -5.36 -14.25 10.20
C ASN A 134 -6.64 -13.46 9.87
N CYS A 135 -7.14 -13.59 8.64
CA CYS A 135 -8.33 -12.85 8.19
C CYS A 135 -9.65 -13.36 8.76
N ASN A 136 -9.64 -14.44 9.55
CA ASN A 136 -10.81 -14.96 10.26
C ASN A 136 -10.81 -14.55 11.75
N GLU A 137 -9.83 -13.76 12.20
CA GLU A 137 -9.82 -13.21 13.55
C GLU A 137 -11.04 -12.30 13.75
N LYS A 138 -11.84 -12.57 14.78
CA LYS A 138 -12.92 -11.68 15.19
C LYS A 138 -12.35 -10.58 16.07
N LEU A 139 -12.43 -9.35 15.60
CA LEU A 139 -11.90 -8.19 16.29
C LEU A 139 -13.06 -7.32 16.78
N THR A 140 -12.84 -6.69 17.92
CA THR A 140 -13.67 -5.60 18.41
C THR A 140 -13.11 -4.29 17.86
N TRP A 141 -13.97 -3.56 17.18
CA TRP A 141 -13.67 -2.30 16.51
C TRP A 141 -14.44 -1.16 17.14
N HIS A 142 -13.86 0.02 17.03
CA HIS A 142 -14.57 1.25 17.28
C HIS A 142 -14.32 2.26 16.17
N HIS A 143 -15.23 3.22 16.06
CA HIS A 143 -15.23 4.25 15.04
C HIS A 143 -14.63 5.54 15.60
N GLU A 144 -13.61 6.07 14.94
CA GLU A 144 -12.99 7.35 15.27
C GLU A 144 -13.01 8.29 14.06
N VAL A 145 -12.92 9.60 14.30
CA VAL A 145 -12.63 10.58 13.24
C VAL A 145 -11.48 11.46 13.68
N LYS A 146 -10.36 11.36 12.96
CA LYS A 146 -9.07 11.89 13.37
C LYS A 146 -8.32 12.51 12.22
N VAL A 147 -7.46 13.47 12.54
CA VAL A 147 -6.47 13.98 11.59
C VAL A 147 -5.42 12.90 11.36
N VAL A 148 -5.30 12.46 10.11
CA VAL A 148 -4.26 11.56 9.63
C VAL A 148 -3.20 12.37 8.89
N PHE A 149 -1.94 12.12 9.22
CA PHE A 149 -0.80 12.75 8.59
C PHE A 149 -0.24 11.84 7.49
N TYR A 150 -0.18 12.36 6.27
CA TYR A 150 0.43 11.70 5.12
C TYR A 150 1.75 12.40 4.81
N HIS A 151 2.87 11.73 5.04
CA HIS A 151 4.17 12.20 4.60
C HIS A 151 4.46 11.70 3.18
N SER A 152 4.42 12.62 2.22
CA SER A 152 4.83 12.37 0.85
C SER A 152 6.35 12.53 0.76
N LYS A 153 7.10 11.43 0.89
CA LYS A 153 8.57 11.45 0.77
C LYS A 153 9.06 12.10 -0.51
N THR A 154 8.42 11.80 -1.64
CA THR A 154 8.76 12.36 -2.95
C THR A 154 8.71 13.89 -3.01
N ARG A 155 7.85 14.52 -2.20
CA ARG A 155 7.75 15.99 -2.11
C ARG A 155 8.37 16.54 -0.82
N ASN A 156 8.79 15.65 0.08
CA ASN A 156 9.08 15.94 1.47
C ASN A 156 8.00 16.81 2.16
N GLU A 157 6.73 16.56 1.83
CA GLU A 157 5.59 17.32 2.34
C GLU A 157 4.75 16.47 3.28
N CYS A 158 4.35 17.05 4.41
CA CYS A 158 3.33 16.48 5.29
C CYS A 158 1.99 17.13 4.98
N SER A 159 1.02 16.32 4.57
CA SER A 159 -0.38 16.75 4.46
C SER A 159 -1.18 16.18 5.63
N ARG A 160 -2.13 16.96 6.12
CA ARG A 160 -3.05 16.56 7.18
C ARG A 160 -4.45 16.47 6.60
N VAL A 161 -5.13 15.35 6.81
CA VAL A 161 -6.48 15.12 6.29
C VAL A 161 -7.29 14.44 7.38
N ILE A 162 -8.49 14.93 7.65
CA ILE A 162 -9.37 14.25 8.60
C ILE A 162 -9.93 13.00 7.91
N LYS A 163 -9.91 11.86 8.59
CA LYS A 163 -10.41 10.58 8.08
C LYS A 163 -11.25 9.87 9.12
N THR A 164 -12.19 9.07 8.64
CA THR A 164 -12.84 8.03 9.44
C THR A 164 -11.88 6.88 9.63
N LEU A 165 -11.76 6.41 10.86
CA LEU A 165 -10.96 5.25 11.22
C LEU A 165 -11.84 4.20 11.87
N PHE A 166 -11.57 2.93 11.56
CA PHE A 166 -11.96 1.82 12.44
C PHE A 166 -10.72 1.32 13.14
N ALA A 167 -10.68 1.46 14.46
CA ALA A 167 -9.53 1.08 15.26
C ALA A 167 -9.86 -0.15 16.11
N SER A 168 -8.87 -1.02 16.26
CA SER A 168 -8.87 -2.17 17.17
C SER A 168 -7.54 -2.19 17.91
N LYS A 169 -7.35 -3.12 18.84
CA LYS A 169 -6.09 -3.30 19.58
C LYS A 169 -4.88 -3.52 18.67
N LYS A 170 -5.08 -4.16 17.51
CA LYS A 170 -3.99 -4.63 16.63
C LYS A 170 -3.93 -3.88 15.30
N TYR A 171 -5.04 -3.29 14.89
CA TYR A 171 -5.21 -2.80 13.52
C TYR A 171 -5.99 -1.50 13.49
N VAL A 172 -5.67 -0.67 12.49
CA VAL A 172 -6.45 0.52 12.15
C VAL A 172 -6.80 0.45 10.66
N ILE A 173 -8.05 0.67 10.34
CA ILE A 173 -8.52 0.82 8.96
C ILE A 173 -8.76 2.30 8.72
N ILE A 174 -8.02 2.89 7.78
CA ILE A 174 -8.32 4.23 7.27
C ILE A 174 -9.41 4.07 6.21
N PHE A 175 -10.56 4.66 6.48
CA PHE A 175 -11.74 4.61 5.63
C PHE A 175 -11.86 5.92 4.83
N ASP A 176 -11.93 5.79 3.51
CA ASP A 176 -11.79 6.89 2.56
C ASP A 176 -12.98 6.97 1.59
N ASP A 177 -14.20 7.16 2.10
CA ASP A 177 -15.50 7.12 1.38
C ASP A 177 -16.24 5.77 1.49
N SER A 178 -17.56 5.85 1.36
CA SER A 178 -18.58 4.80 1.40
C SER A 178 -18.40 3.67 0.38
N SER A 179 -17.58 3.85 -0.66
CA SER A 179 -17.40 2.84 -1.70
C SER A 179 -16.17 1.97 -1.44
N LEU A 180 -16.37 0.65 -1.47
CA LEU A 180 -15.31 -0.38 -1.43
C LEU A 180 -14.23 -0.20 -2.53
N ASN A 181 -14.49 0.65 -3.53
CA ASN A 181 -13.59 0.90 -4.65
C ASN A 181 -12.52 1.95 -4.35
N VAL A 182 -12.69 2.76 -3.30
CA VAL A 182 -11.62 3.67 -2.86
C VAL A 182 -10.61 2.87 -2.02
N LYS A 183 -9.33 3.23 -2.14
CA LYS A 183 -8.23 2.52 -1.46
C LYS A 183 -8.30 2.74 0.06
N GLN A 184 -9.05 1.90 0.74
CA GLN A 184 -8.96 1.76 2.19
C GLN A 184 -7.58 1.18 2.55
N ILE A 185 -7.05 1.59 3.70
CA ILE A 185 -5.71 1.19 4.14
C ILE A 185 -5.85 0.44 5.45
N LEU A 186 -5.44 -0.83 5.47
CA LEU A 186 -5.26 -1.60 6.69
C LEU A 186 -3.85 -1.37 7.22
N LEU A 187 -3.77 -0.88 8.45
CA LEU A 187 -2.55 -0.62 9.17
C LEU A 187 -2.42 -1.66 10.28
N THR A 188 -1.26 -2.30 10.37
CA THR A 188 -0.97 -3.33 11.38
C THR A 188 0.02 -2.81 12.41
N TYR A 189 -0.07 -3.27 13.65
CA TYR A 189 0.92 -2.95 14.68
C TYR A 189 2.32 -3.41 14.28
N SER A 190 3.29 -2.49 14.27
CA SER A 190 4.70 -2.86 14.15
C SER A 190 5.20 -3.43 15.47
N LYS A 191 5.56 -4.72 15.48
CA LYS A 191 6.20 -5.37 16.64
C LYS A 191 7.52 -4.67 17.01
N SER A 192 8.31 -4.25 16.02
CA SER A 192 9.67 -3.73 16.22
C SER A 192 9.70 -2.37 16.87
N LYS A 193 8.77 -1.48 16.52
CA LYS A 193 8.79 -0.09 17.00
C LYS A 193 7.99 0.13 18.29
N LYS A 194 7.23 -0.87 18.77
CA LYS A 194 6.23 -0.74 19.86
C LYS A 194 5.29 0.46 19.71
N LYS A 195 5.31 1.12 18.58
CA LYS A 195 4.64 2.38 18.31
C LYS A 195 3.99 2.20 16.94
N PHE A 196 2.68 2.34 16.96
CA PHE A 196 1.91 2.71 15.80
C PHE A 196 2.47 4.06 15.29
N PHE A 197 1.82 4.68 14.34
CA PHE A 197 1.49 6.12 14.43
C PHE A 197 1.68 6.66 15.86
N GLU A 198 2.19 7.88 16.02
CA GLU A 198 2.35 8.56 17.31
C GLU A 198 0.97 8.83 17.95
N TYR A 199 0.22 7.76 18.21
CA TYR A 199 -0.90 7.72 19.10
C TYR A 199 -0.25 7.72 20.48
N PRO A 200 -0.53 8.74 21.29
CA PRO A 200 -0.01 8.78 22.65
C PRO A 200 -0.40 7.48 23.36
N ASP A 201 0.52 6.92 24.16
CA ASP A 201 0.70 5.55 24.74
C ASP A 201 -0.54 4.77 25.26
N TYR A 202 -1.72 4.95 24.70
CA TYR A 202 -3.01 4.64 25.30
C TYR A 202 -3.77 3.55 24.55
N VAL A 203 -3.26 2.99 23.45
CA VAL A 203 -3.95 1.94 22.66
C VAL A 203 -3.99 0.57 23.39
N ASN A 204 -3.32 0.43 24.54
CA ASN A 204 -3.36 -0.80 25.34
C ASN A 204 -4.63 -0.95 26.21
N LYS A 205 -5.77 -0.38 25.81
CA LYS A 205 -6.98 -0.33 26.63
C LYS A 205 -8.14 -0.99 25.89
N GLU A 206 -8.37 -2.26 26.20
CA GLU A 206 -9.49 -3.08 25.70
C GLU A 206 -10.88 -2.45 25.95
N ASN A 207 -10.98 -1.48 26.86
CA ASN A 207 -12.26 -1.01 27.40
C ASN A 207 -12.66 0.42 27.02
N TYR A 208 -11.97 1.10 26.09
CA TYR A 208 -12.29 2.50 25.72
C TYR A 208 -13.75 2.73 25.30
N TRP A 209 -14.46 1.66 24.95
CA TRP A 209 -15.85 1.68 24.51
C TRP A 209 -16.76 0.83 25.41
N THR A 210 -16.55 0.85 26.73
CA THR A 210 -17.70 0.73 27.61
C THR A 210 -18.48 2.03 27.54
N TYR A 211 -19.81 1.98 27.70
CA TYR A 211 -20.68 3.16 27.72
C TYR A 211 -20.10 4.29 28.59
N ASP A 212 -19.56 3.94 29.76
CA ASP A 212 -18.95 4.87 30.74
C ASP A 212 -17.63 5.52 30.32
N GLN A 213 -16.99 5.07 29.23
CA GLN A 213 -15.69 5.54 28.75
C GLN A 213 -15.76 6.36 27.46
N LEU A 214 -16.94 6.47 26.83
CA LEU A 214 -17.12 7.27 25.61
C LEU A 214 -16.80 8.74 25.91
N ASN A 215 -15.67 9.21 25.38
CA ASN A 215 -15.17 10.56 25.63
C ASN A 215 -14.88 11.30 24.32
N ASP A 216 -14.74 12.62 24.46
CA ASP A 216 -14.50 13.55 23.36
C ASP A 216 -13.15 13.31 22.64
N ARG A 217 -12.21 12.61 23.26
CA ARG A 217 -10.91 12.29 22.64
C ARG A 217 -11.00 11.29 21.49
N ILE A 218 -12.17 10.70 21.20
CA ILE A 218 -12.38 9.82 20.04
C ILE A 218 -12.44 10.63 18.74
N TYR A 219 -12.91 11.87 18.83
CA TYR A 219 -13.01 12.76 17.69
C TYR A 219 -11.94 13.84 17.78
N ASP A 220 -11.56 14.38 16.64
CA ASP A 220 -10.82 15.64 16.62
C ASP A 220 -11.74 16.77 17.10
N HIS A 221 -11.25 17.66 17.96
CA HIS A 221 -12.03 18.78 18.50
C HIS A 221 -12.67 19.67 17.42
N HIS A 222 -12.05 19.76 16.24
CA HIS A 222 -12.58 20.51 15.11
C HIS A 222 -13.91 19.94 14.61
N ILE A 223 -14.13 18.62 14.77
CA ILE A 223 -15.38 17.96 14.39
C ILE A 223 -16.54 18.46 15.24
N PHE A 224 -16.35 18.67 16.56
CA PHE A 224 -17.45 19.07 17.44
C PHE A 224 -18.05 20.42 17.06
N ASN A 225 -17.23 21.37 16.62
CA ASN A 225 -17.68 22.71 16.26
C ASN A 225 -18.56 22.72 15.00
N MET A 226 -18.64 21.61 14.26
CA MET A 226 -19.48 21.49 13.07
C MET A 226 -20.90 21.07 13.39
N PHE A 227 -21.18 20.57 14.59
CA PHE A 227 -22.47 20.04 14.96
C PHE A 227 -23.14 20.91 16.02
N GLU A 228 -24.43 21.17 15.85
CA GLU A 228 -25.21 21.86 16.87
C GLU A 228 -25.49 20.92 18.05
N LYS A 229 -24.86 21.20 19.19
CA LYS A 229 -25.05 20.40 20.41
C LYS A 229 -26.47 20.49 20.97
N GLY A 230 -27.10 21.67 20.89
CA GLY A 230 -28.39 21.93 21.53
C GLY A 230 -28.36 21.61 23.04
N ASN A 231 -29.42 20.96 23.53
CA ASN A 231 -29.54 20.56 24.93
C ASN A 231 -29.03 19.13 25.21
N LEU A 232 -28.28 18.53 24.28
CA LEU A 232 -27.76 17.18 24.45
C LEU A 232 -26.65 17.14 25.50
N SER A 233 -26.66 16.08 26.30
CA SER A 233 -25.51 15.63 27.08
C SER A 233 -24.35 15.29 26.14
N ASN A 234 -23.13 15.25 26.68
CA ASN A 234 -21.96 14.90 25.87
C ASN A 234 -22.12 13.51 25.24
N TYR A 235 -22.65 12.52 25.96
CA TYR A 235 -22.87 11.17 25.45
C TYR A 235 -23.86 11.15 24.27
N ALA A 236 -25.02 11.78 24.43
CA ALA A 236 -26.00 11.88 23.35
C ALA A 236 -25.41 12.60 22.13
N PHE A 237 -24.69 13.70 22.36
CA PHE A 237 -24.05 14.45 21.28
C PHE A 237 -23.03 13.61 20.51
N LEU A 238 -22.16 12.85 21.20
CA LEU A 238 -21.17 11.97 20.58
C LEU A 238 -21.82 10.84 19.77
N GLN A 239 -22.90 10.23 20.28
CA GLN A 239 -23.63 9.21 19.55
C GLN A 239 -24.36 9.77 18.32
N GLY A 240 -24.89 11.00 18.42
CA GLY A 240 -25.47 11.73 17.29
C GLY A 240 -24.44 11.99 16.18
N ILE A 241 -23.25 12.47 16.55
CA ILE A 241 -22.11 12.65 15.63
C ILE A 241 -21.72 11.31 15.00
N GLN A 242 -21.57 10.26 15.80
CA GLN A 242 -21.19 8.93 15.31
C GLN A 242 -22.18 8.44 14.26
N SER A 243 -23.48 8.50 14.58
CA SER A 243 -24.55 8.05 13.70
C SER A 243 -24.56 8.82 12.39
N PHE A 244 -24.45 10.15 12.47
CA PHE A 244 -24.40 11.00 11.30
C PHE A 244 -23.18 10.70 10.42
N LEU A 245 -21.99 10.55 10.99
CA LEU A 245 -20.77 10.25 10.25
C LEU A 245 -20.75 8.82 9.69
N PHE A 246 -21.46 7.88 10.32
CA PHE A 246 -21.66 6.54 9.81
C PHE A 246 -22.54 6.53 8.55
N GLU A 247 -23.59 7.34 8.53
CA GLU A 247 -24.50 7.47 7.38
C GLU A 247 -23.93 8.36 6.26
N TYR A 248 -23.18 9.41 6.62
CA TYR A 248 -22.65 10.42 5.70
C TYR A 248 -21.12 10.62 5.84
N PRO A 249 -20.29 9.59 5.63
CA PRO A 249 -18.84 9.66 5.85
C PRO A 249 -18.14 10.71 4.98
N GLN A 250 -18.66 11.00 3.78
CA GLN A 250 -18.15 12.02 2.85
C GLN A 250 -18.20 13.45 3.42
N THR A 251 -18.94 13.68 4.51
CA THR A 251 -19.00 14.99 5.17
C THR A 251 -17.61 15.41 5.67
N ILE A 252 -16.75 14.45 5.99
CA ILE A 252 -15.38 14.68 6.46
C ILE A 252 -14.49 15.33 5.39
N ASP A 253 -14.72 15.06 4.11
CA ASP A 253 -13.96 15.69 3.03
C ASP A 253 -14.32 17.17 2.91
N VAL A 254 -15.60 17.51 3.09
CA VAL A 254 -16.05 18.91 3.10
C VAL A 254 -15.41 19.67 4.25
N VAL A 255 -15.31 19.03 5.40
CA VAL A 255 -14.66 19.54 6.61
C VAL A 255 -13.18 19.87 6.36
N SER A 256 -12.47 18.98 5.67
CA SER A 256 -11.04 19.18 5.38
C SER A 256 -10.76 20.35 4.43
N SER A 257 -11.78 20.87 3.74
CA SER A 257 -11.64 21.93 2.72
C SER A 257 -11.68 23.38 3.24
N ASN A 258 -11.81 23.60 4.56
CA ASN A 258 -11.89 24.93 5.21
C ASN A 258 -13.02 25.87 4.72
N ASN A 259 -13.88 25.41 3.81
CA ASN A 259 -15.04 26.20 3.39
C ASN A 259 -16.00 26.33 4.58
N SER A 260 -16.47 27.56 4.86
CA SER A 260 -17.35 27.86 6.00
C SER A 260 -18.59 26.97 5.95
N LEU A 261 -18.52 25.84 6.64
CA LEU A 261 -19.60 24.88 6.67
C LEU A 261 -20.71 25.48 7.53
N ASN A 262 -21.90 25.55 6.94
CA ASN A 262 -23.11 25.69 7.72
C ASN A 262 -23.10 24.57 8.77
N SER A 263 -23.30 24.93 10.04
CA SER A 263 -23.40 23.97 11.13
C SER A 263 -24.37 22.85 10.76
N ILE A 264 -23.95 21.60 10.96
CA ILE A 264 -24.80 20.44 10.82
C ILE A 264 -25.83 20.52 11.94
N LYS A 265 -27.07 20.73 11.53
CA LYS A 265 -28.19 20.96 12.45
C LYS A 265 -28.47 19.72 13.27
N TYR A 266 -28.90 19.94 14.50
CA TYR A 266 -29.32 18.89 15.43
C TYR A 266 -30.31 17.90 14.80
N ILE A 267 -31.27 18.40 14.02
CA ILE A 267 -32.31 17.56 13.37
C ILE A 267 -31.69 16.47 12.50
N ASN A 268 -30.60 16.78 11.77
CA ASN A 268 -29.94 15.81 10.89
C ASN A 268 -29.24 14.70 11.70
N MET A 269 -28.60 15.05 12.82
CA MET A 269 -28.03 14.05 13.73
C MET A 269 -29.11 13.17 14.36
N SER A 270 -30.21 13.79 14.79
CA SER A 270 -31.34 13.08 15.37
C SER A 270 -31.97 12.10 14.39
N ASP A 271 -32.14 12.52 13.14
CA ASP A 271 -32.67 11.67 12.07
C ASP A 271 -31.72 10.50 11.78
N SER A 272 -30.41 10.76 11.65
CA SER A 272 -29.43 9.70 11.41
C SER A 272 -29.37 8.69 12.56
N PHE A 273 -29.39 9.17 13.81
CA PHE A 273 -29.42 8.31 14.99
C PHE A 273 -30.69 7.45 15.01
N LYS A 274 -31.85 8.06 14.74
CA LYS A 274 -33.12 7.34 14.69
C LYS A 274 -33.18 6.33 13.55
N ASP A 275 -32.62 6.65 12.39
CA ASP A 275 -32.61 5.76 11.23
C ASP A 275 -31.72 4.53 11.47
N LEU A 276 -30.60 4.69 12.18
CA LEU A 276 -29.70 3.59 12.53
C LEU A 276 -30.18 2.76 13.74
N THR A 277 -30.73 3.41 14.76
CA THR A 277 -31.03 2.76 16.06
C THR A 277 -32.51 2.49 16.29
N LEU A 278 -33.40 3.13 15.51
CA LEU A 278 -34.85 3.20 15.75
C LEU A 278 -35.25 3.87 17.07
N LEU A 279 -34.31 4.58 17.71
CA LEU A 279 -34.51 5.29 18.98
C LEU A 279 -34.45 6.82 18.76
N PRO A 280 -35.17 7.61 19.55
CA PRO A 280 -35.01 9.06 19.50
C PRO A 280 -33.68 9.49 20.12
N LEU A 281 -32.98 10.43 19.48
CA LEU A 281 -31.77 11.03 20.05
C LEU A 281 -32.18 12.03 21.15
N ASN A 282 -31.93 11.69 22.41
CA ASN A 282 -32.21 12.57 23.57
C ASN A 282 -31.33 12.17 24.77
N ASN A 283 -31.51 12.81 25.92
CA ASN A 283 -30.74 12.54 27.15
C ASN A 283 -31.30 11.41 28.01
N ASN A 284 -32.21 10.59 27.47
CA ASN A 284 -32.69 9.43 28.20
C ASN A 284 -31.60 8.35 28.22
N GLU A 285 -31.11 8.01 29.41
CA GLU A 285 -30.00 7.08 29.61
C GLU A 285 -30.23 5.70 28.97
N VAL A 286 -31.46 5.16 29.06
CA VAL A 286 -31.80 3.86 28.47
C VAL A 286 -31.69 3.90 26.95
N ASN A 287 -32.22 4.96 26.32
CA ASN A 287 -32.09 5.13 24.86
C ASN A 287 -30.62 5.26 24.44
N LEU A 288 -29.80 5.95 25.23
CA LEU A 288 -28.38 6.12 24.93
C LEU A 288 -27.60 4.83 25.10
N GLN A 289 -27.90 4.02 26.12
CA GLN A 289 -27.25 2.73 26.33
C GLN A 289 -27.61 1.76 25.19
N TRP A 290 -28.89 1.67 24.82
CA TRP A 290 -29.32 0.80 23.71
C TRP A 290 -28.81 1.30 22.36
N GLY A 291 -28.85 2.61 22.12
CA GLY A 291 -28.29 3.24 20.92
C GLY A 291 -26.81 2.94 20.77
N PHE A 292 -26.07 3.02 21.88
CA PHE A 292 -24.65 2.67 21.92
C PHE A 292 -24.40 1.21 21.54
N GLU A 293 -25.13 0.25 22.13
CA GLU A 293 -25.01 -1.17 21.81
C GLU A 293 -25.30 -1.45 20.33
N ILE A 294 -26.33 -0.80 19.76
CA ILE A 294 -26.67 -0.94 18.34
C ILE A 294 -25.54 -0.37 17.45
N LEU A 295 -25.07 0.84 17.73
CA LEU A 295 -23.98 1.48 16.96
C LEU A 295 -22.66 0.70 17.08
N GLN A 296 -22.38 0.12 18.25
CA GLN A 296 -21.23 -0.74 18.46
C GLN A 296 -21.32 -2.02 17.63
N ASN A 297 -22.49 -2.67 17.60
CA ASN A 297 -22.70 -3.86 16.76
C ASN A 297 -22.56 -3.52 15.27
N LEU A 298 -23.18 -2.43 14.81
CA LEU A 298 -23.06 -1.95 13.43
C LEU A 298 -21.60 -1.65 13.04
N THR A 299 -20.86 -1.00 13.93
CA THR A 299 -19.43 -0.69 13.74
C THR A 299 -18.61 -1.98 13.63
N ASN A 300 -18.83 -2.93 14.53
CA ASN A 300 -18.12 -4.21 14.53
C ASN A 300 -18.40 -5.03 13.28
N ASP A 301 -19.66 -5.14 12.87
CA ASP A 301 -20.04 -5.88 11.67
C ASP A 301 -19.37 -5.28 10.42
N LEU A 302 -19.49 -3.96 10.25
CA LEU A 302 -18.93 -3.26 9.11
C LEU A 302 -17.39 -3.33 9.08
N ALA A 303 -16.74 -3.06 10.21
CA ALA A 303 -15.28 -3.05 10.30
C ALA A 303 -14.68 -4.45 10.14
N ASN A 304 -15.33 -5.51 10.65
CA ASN A 304 -14.88 -6.89 10.43
C ASN A 304 -15.00 -7.30 8.95
N ASP A 305 -16.05 -6.87 8.26
CA ASP A 305 -16.19 -7.08 6.81
C ASP A 305 -15.04 -6.40 6.04
N PHE A 306 -14.75 -5.14 6.35
CA PHE A 306 -13.61 -4.42 5.74
C PHE A 306 -12.27 -5.05 6.09
N PHE A 307 -12.06 -5.43 7.36
CA PHE A 307 -10.85 -6.10 7.80
C PHE A 307 -10.60 -7.37 7.02
N LYS A 308 -11.60 -8.24 6.91
CA LYS A 308 -11.50 -9.50 6.18
C LYS A 308 -11.12 -9.25 4.72
N TYR A 309 -11.76 -8.28 4.07
CA TYR A 309 -11.44 -7.90 2.69
C TYR A 309 -9.99 -7.40 2.55
N LEU A 310 -9.60 -6.41 3.35
CA LEU A 310 -8.26 -5.80 3.28
C LEU A 310 -7.15 -6.77 3.68
N CYS A 311 -7.40 -7.61 4.67
CA CYS A 311 -6.51 -8.68 5.10
C CYS A 311 -6.27 -9.69 3.97
N ASN A 312 -7.33 -10.12 3.27
CA ASN A 312 -7.18 -11.03 2.14
C ASN A 312 -6.39 -10.40 0.98
N GLU A 313 -6.65 -9.12 0.66
CA GLU A 313 -5.89 -8.38 -0.34
C GLU A 313 -4.42 -8.24 0.05
N GLN A 314 -4.13 -7.99 1.33
CA GLN A 314 -2.76 -7.91 1.84
C GLN A 314 -2.06 -9.27 1.77
N ASN A 315 -2.69 -10.35 2.24
CA ASN A 315 -2.15 -11.71 2.15
C ASN A 315 -1.94 -12.15 0.71
N LYS A 316 -2.82 -11.75 -0.22
CA LYS A 316 -2.62 -12.00 -1.66
C LYS A 316 -1.37 -11.30 -2.19
N ARG A 317 -1.10 -10.06 -1.77
CA ARG A 317 0.14 -9.36 -2.13
C ARG A 317 1.37 -10.05 -1.54
N LEU A 318 1.28 -10.57 -0.32
CA LEU A 318 2.36 -11.33 0.33
C LEU A 318 2.62 -12.66 -0.37
N ASN A 319 1.57 -13.38 -0.81
CA ASN A 319 1.72 -14.62 -1.57
C ASN A 319 2.47 -14.39 -2.90
N ASN A 320 2.28 -13.23 -3.53
CA ASN A 320 3.05 -12.88 -4.72
C ASN A 320 4.55 -12.68 -4.43
N LEU A 321 4.95 -12.41 -3.17
CA LEU A 321 6.35 -12.29 -2.75
C LEU A 321 7.03 -13.64 -2.55
N ILE A 322 6.28 -14.74 -2.45
CA ILE A 322 6.85 -16.09 -2.27
C ILE A 322 7.77 -16.45 -3.45
N HIS A 323 7.48 -15.92 -4.64
CA HIS A 323 8.26 -16.13 -5.85
C HIS A 323 9.42 -15.14 -6.03
N SER A 324 9.55 -14.14 -5.16
CA SER A 324 10.67 -13.21 -5.18
C SER A 324 11.81 -13.78 -4.33
N PHE A 325 12.99 -13.93 -4.91
CA PHE A 325 14.11 -14.58 -4.24
C PHE A 325 15.01 -13.57 -3.54
N THR A 326 15.23 -12.43 -4.16
CA THR A 326 16.11 -11.38 -3.61
C THR A 326 15.34 -10.37 -2.74
N PRO A 327 15.99 -9.75 -1.74
CA PRO A 327 15.42 -8.61 -1.01
C PRO A 327 14.90 -7.51 -1.93
N GLU A 328 15.64 -7.20 -3.00
CA GLU A 328 15.32 -6.18 -4.00
C GLU A 328 14.02 -6.52 -4.74
N GLU A 329 13.89 -7.75 -5.23
CA GLU A 329 12.66 -8.22 -5.89
C GLU A 329 11.45 -8.16 -4.96
N LYS A 330 11.62 -8.55 -3.68
CA LYS A 330 10.54 -8.50 -2.68
C LYS A 330 10.08 -7.06 -2.45
N VAL A 331 11.01 -6.14 -2.25
CA VAL A 331 10.70 -4.72 -2.05
C VAL A 331 10.02 -4.12 -3.28
N ARG A 332 10.55 -4.36 -4.48
CA ARG A 332 9.98 -3.86 -5.74
C ARG A 332 8.57 -4.41 -5.98
N THR A 333 8.37 -5.71 -5.77
CA THR A 333 7.08 -6.37 -5.95
C THR A 333 6.06 -5.87 -4.92
N TYR A 334 6.47 -5.74 -3.65
CA TYR A 334 5.60 -5.27 -2.58
C TYR A 334 5.16 -3.82 -2.79
N LEU A 335 6.12 -2.93 -3.11
CA LEU A 335 5.85 -1.50 -3.35
C LEU A 335 5.27 -1.23 -4.75
N ARG A 336 5.32 -2.21 -5.66
CA ARG A 336 5.02 -2.06 -7.10
C ARG A 336 5.81 -0.91 -7.73
N ARG A 337 7.10 -0.82 -7.40
CA ARG A 337 8.04 0.21 -7.85
C ARG A 337 9.27 -0.44 -8.45
N LYS A 338 9.78 0.13 -9.55
CA LYS A 338 11.05 -0.28 -10.17
C LYS A 338 12.23 0.57 -9.70
N ASP A 339 12.00 1.80 -9.27
CA ASP A 339 13.01 2.78 -8.86
C ASP A 339 13.47 2.60 -7.39
N VAL A 340 13.46 1.37 -6.88
CA VAL A 340 13.87 1.05 -5.52
C VAL A 340 14.77 -0.17 -5.50
N THR A 341 15.69 -0.21 -4.55
CA THR A 341 16.54 -1.36 -4.23
C THR A 341 16.51 -1.63 -2.72
N SER A 342 17.18 -2.67 -2.27
CA SER A 342 17.30 -2.99 -0.85
C SER A 342 18.71 -3.36 -0.47
N LEU A 343 19.18 -2.85 0.67
CA LEU A 343 20.43 -3.27 1.31
C LEU A 343 20.25 -4.54 2.16
N GLY A 344 19.06 -5.15 2.15
CA GLY A 344 18.70 -6.26 3.02
C GLY A 344 17.84 -5.83 4.20
N LYS A 345 17.86 -6.63 5.27
CA LYS A 345 17.08 -6.40 6.49
C LYS A 345 17.99 -5.89 7.61
N ASN A 346 17.47 -4.98 8.42
CA ASN A 346 18.10 -4.62 9.69
C ASN A 346 17.80 -5.69 10.78
N ASP A 347 18.35 -5.49 11.98
CA ASP A 347 18.19 -6.40 13.12
C ASP A 347 16.73 -6.59 13.57
N PHE A 348 15.83 -5.69 13.17
CA PHE A 348 14.41 -5.73 13.47
C PHE A 348 13.58 -6.41 12.37
N GLY A 349 14.21 -6.87 11.30
CA GLY A 349 13.57 -7.51 10.16
C GLY A 349 12.96 -6.52 9.15
N ASP A 350 13.13 -5.21 9.33
CA ASP A 350 12.71 -4.20 8.38
C ASP A 350 13.69 -4.14 7.21
N TYR A 351 13.17 -4.03 5.99
CA TYR A 351 13.99 -3.81 4.81
C TYR A 351 14.55 -2.39 4.81
N ILE A 352 15.85 -2.25 4.59
CA ILE A 352 16.47 -0.96 4.29
C ILE A 352 16.32 -0.75 2.80
N VAL A 353 15.42 0.15 2.41
CA VAL A 353 15.08 0.45 1.02
C VAL A 353 15.79 1.73 0.60
N GLU A 354 16.40 1.71 -0.58
CA GLU A 354 17.00 2.88 -1.20
C GLU A 354 16.26 3.23 -2.49
N ILE A 355 16.07 4.52 -2.74
CA ILE A 355 15.44 5.03 -3.97
C ILE A 355 16.53 5.29 -4.99
N CYS A 356 16.47 4.56 -6.11
CA CYS A 356 17.46 4.67 -7.17
C CYS A 356 17.33 6.02 -7.88
N LYS A 357 18.46 6.62 -8.23
CA LYS A 357 18.49 7.90 -8.96
C LYS A 357 18.22 7.66 -10.43
N LYS A 358 17.39 8.51 -11.02
CA LYS A 358 17.24 8.57 -12.47
C LYS A 358 18.47 9.24 -13.06
N MET A 359 19.02 8.67 -14.12
CA MET A 359 20.18 9.21 -14.83
C MET A 359 19.95 9.17 -16.35
N LYS A 360 20.68 10.03 -17.05
CA LYS A 360 20.72 10.07 -18.52
C LYS A 360 22.13 9.71 -18.97
N ALA A 361 22.23 8.95 -20.06
CA ALA A 361 23.48 8.72 -20.72
C ALA A 361 23.80 9.89 -21.66
N GLU A 362 25.07 10.26 -21.72
CA GLU A 362 25.63 11.09 -22.78
C GLU A 362 25.85 10.26 -24.05
N ILE A 363 26.41 9.05 -23.88
CA ILE A 363 26.69 8.11 -24.97
C ILE A 363 26.16 6.73 -24.59
N ILE A 364 25.54 6.02 -25.53
CA ILE A 364 25.11 4.63 -25.38
C ILE A 364 25.87 3.80 -26.41
N PHE A 365 26.62 2.79 -25.97
CA PHE A 365 27.38 1.89 -26.82
C PHE A 365 26.51 0.69 -27.22
N SER A 366 25.65 0.89 -28.22
CA SER A 366 24.59 -0.05 -28.62
C SER A 366 25.09 -1.41 -29.12
N ASP A 367 26.36 -1.51 -29.51
CA ASP A 367 27.04 -2.75 -29.91
C ASP A 367 27.63 -3.53 -28.71
N HIS A 368 27.34 -3.08 -27.49
CA HIS A 368 27.84 -3.67 -26.25
C HIS A 368 29.37 -3.66 -26.14
N LYS A 369 30.04 -2.70 -26.78
CA LYS A 369 31.50 -2.71 -26.92
C LYS A 369 32.11 -1.35 -26.59
N ILE A 370 33.26 -1.37 -25.92
CA ILE A 370 34.16 -0.22 -25.78
C ILE A 370 35.55 -0.70 -26.24
N ASP A 371 36.14 0.00 -27.20
CA ASP A 371 37.41 -0.34 -27.84
C ASP A 371 37.43 -1.76 -28.46
N ASN A 372 38.05 -2.74 -27.82
CA ASN A 372 38.10 -4.15 -28.25
C ASN A 372 37.43 -5.10 -27.24
N VAL A 373 36.77 -4.57 -26.22
CA VAL A 373 36.15 -5.32 -25.13
C VAL A 373 34.64 -5.32 -25.29
N CYS A 374 34.05 -6.51 -25.27
CA CYS A 374 32.62 -6.75 -25.35
C CYS A 374 32.07 -7.00 -23.95
N TYR A 375 30.90 -6.45 -23.65
CA TYR A 375 30.27 -6.51 -22.34
C TYR A 375 28.91 -7.20 -22.41
N ASN A 376 28.56 -7.95 -21.36
CA ASN A 376 27.24 -8.58 -21.27
C ASN A 376 26.11 -7.54 -21.12
N TYR A 377 26.34 -6.48 -20.35
CA TYR A 377 25.40 -5.38 -20.18
C TYR A 377 25.75 -4.21 -21.09
N LEU A 378 24.75 -3.40 -21.41
CA LEU A 378 24.85 -2.28 -22.36
C LEU A 378 25.73 -1.16 -21.75
N PRO A 379 26.94 -0.89 -22.29
CA PRO A 379 27.77 0.18 -21.77
C PRO A 379 27.17 1.53 -22.10
N ILE A 380 27.27 2.46 -21.14
CA ILE A 380 26.88 3.85 -21.29
C ILE A 380 27.96 4.75 -20.70
N LYS A 381 28.12 5.93 -21.28
CA LYS A 381 28.86 7.03 -20.67
C LYS A 381 27.87 8.02 -20.08
N THR A 382 28.00 8.31 -18.79
CA THR A 382 27.17 9.30 -18.10
C THR A 382 27.56 10.73 -18.51
N ILE A 383 26.71 11.71 -18.21
CA ILE A 383 27.02 13.14 -18.41
C ILE A 383 28.26 13.58 -17.62
N ASN A 384 28.60 12.89 -16.54
CA ASN A 384 29.79 13.16 -15.74
C ASN A 384 31.04 12.46 -16.30
N GLY A 385 30.93 11.76 -17.42
CA GLY A 385 32.01 11.02 -18.06
C GLY A 385 32.27 9.61 -17.50
N GLU A 386 31.55 9.19 -16.45
CA GLU A 386 31.68 7.85 -15.87
C GLU A 386 31.12 6.78 -16.83
N ILE A 387 31.78 5.63 -16.93
CA ILE A 387 31.25 4.46 -17.63
C ILE A 387 30.42 3.61 -16.67
N MET A 388 29.22 3.23 -17.09
CA MET A 388 28.34 2.32 -16.38
C MET A 388 27.76 1.30 -17.37
N PHE A 389 27.17 0.24 -16.84
CA PHE A 389 26.60 -0.84 -17.64
C PHE A 389 25.15 -1.09 -17.27
N VAL A 390 24.27 -1.03 -18.26
CA VAL A 390 22.82 -1.12 -18.07
C VAL A 390 22.35 -2.54 -18.35
N ASP A 391 21.65 -3.14 -17.40
CA ASP A 391 21.00 -4.44 -17.58
C ASP A 391 19.68 -4.34 -18.36
N ASP A 392 19.08 -5.49 -18.70
CA ASP A 392 17.81 -5.56 -19.43
C ASP A 392 16.62 -4.92 -18.68
N ASN A 393 16.77 -4.62 -17.39
CA ASN A 393 15.76 -3.98 -16.56
C ASN A 393 15.99 -2.47 -16.39
N ASN A 394 16.95 -1.89 -17.12
CA ASN A 394 17.38 -0.48 -17.07
C ASN A 394 18.07 -0.06 -15.77
N TYR A 395 18.66 -0.99 -15.00
CA TYR A 395 19.50 -0.65 -13.87
C TYR A 395 20.95 -0.46 -14.33
N ALA A 396 21.55 0.65 -13.94
CA ALA A 396 22.94 0.95 -14.21
C ALA A 396 23.83 0.36 -13.11
N HIS A 397 24.82 -0.42 -13.52
CA HIS A 397 25.81 -1.12 -12.69
C HIS A 397 27.19 -0.54 -12.95
N HIS A 398 28.06 -0.61 -11.95
CA HIS A 398 29.47 -0.27 -12.11
C HIS A 398 30.30 -1.41 -12.73
N TYR A 399 29.70 -2.57 -12.94
CA TYR A 399 30.36 -3.77 -13.46
C TYR A 399 29.48 -4.48 -14.48
N SER A 400 30.11 -5.02 -15.52
CA SER A 400 29.56 -6.03 -16.41
C SER A 400 30.64 -7.07 -16.66
N GLU A 401 30.25 -8.34 -16.75
CA GLU A 401 31.11 -9.37 -17.30
C GLU A 401 31.57 -8.93 -18.70
N SER A 402 32.86 -9.09 -18.98
CA SER A 402 33.51 -8.63 -20.20
C SER A 402 34.38 -9.71 -20.84
N LYS A 403 34.63 -9.59 -22.14
CA LYS A 403 35.53 -10.47 -22.90
C LYS A 403 36.13 -9.72 -24.09
N ILE A 404 37.30 -10.11 -24.57
CA ILE A 404 37.82 -9.53 -25.80
C ILE A 404 36.94 -9.96 -26.98
N CYS A 405 36.50 -8.99 -27.79
CA CYS A 405 35.64 -9.27 -28.93
C CYS A 405 36.41 -10.08 -29.98
N SER A 406 35.99 -11.33 -30.23
CA SER A 406 36.55 -12.15 -31.31
C SER A 406 36.06 -11.60 -32.66
N GLY A 407 36.91 -10.83 -33.35
CA GLY A 407 36.58 -10.37 -34.71
C GLY A 407 37.57 -9.39 -35.34
N ILE A 408 38.29 -8.58 -34.56
CA ILE A 408 39.28 -7.64 -35.09
C ILE A 408 40.39 -7.44 -34.03
N ILE A 409 41.33 -8.38 -33.94
CA ILE A 409 42.60 -8.10 -33.25
C ILE A 409 43.46 -7.40 -34.30
N THR A 410 43.50 -6.07 -34.29
CA THR A 410 44.49 -5.34 -35.08
C THR A 410 45.88 -5.51 -34.46
N ASP A 411 46.94 -5.47 -35.26
CA ASP A 411 48.32 -5.52 -34.77
C ASP A 411 48.64 -4.43 -33.73
N GLU A 412 47.90 -3.32 -33.74
CA GLU A 412 47.99 -2.27 -32.71
C GLU A 412 47.56 -2.77 -31.32
N VAL A 413 46.52 -3.61 -31.25
CA VAL A 413 46.06 -4.21 -29.99
C VAL A 413 47.10 -5.22 -29.47
N LEU A 414 47.74 -5.99 -30.35
CA LEU A 414 48.82 -6.91 -29.93
C LEU A 414 50.06 -6.17 -29.43
N LYS A 415 50.36 -4.98 -29.97
CA LYS A 415 51.48 -4.15 -29.51
C LYS A 415 51.19 -3.44 -28.19
N GLY A 416 49.93 -3.06 -27.93
CA GLY A 416 49.52 -2.39 -26.69
C GLY A 416 49.13 -3.33 -25.55
N ASN A 417 48.72 -4.56 -25.86
CA ASN A 417 48.40 -5.56 -24.84
C ASN A 417 49.69 -6.20 -24.34
N ILE A 418 50.18 -5.60 -23.28
CA ILE A 418 51.35 -5.87 -22.44
C ILE A 418 51.64 -7.34 -22.08
N PHE A 419 50.71 -8.26 -22.30
CA PHE A 419 50.83 -9.65 -21.86
C PHE A 419 50.73 -10.62 -23.03
N ASP A 420 51.88 -11.20 -23.41
CA ASP A 420 51.97 -12.31 -24.35
C ASP A 420 51.52 -13.60 -23.62
N TYR A 421 50.21 -13.77 -23.48
CA TYR A 421 49.59 -14.96 -22.91
C TYR A 421 49.37 -15.99 -24.03
N ASN A 422 49.65 -17.27 -23.76
CA ASN A 422 49.11 -18.33 -24.61
C ASN A 422 47.56 -18.22 -24.61
N GLU A 423 46.88 -18.62 -25.69
CA GLU A 423 45.40 -18.49 -25.78
C GLU A 423 44.67 -19.08 -24.56
N ASP A 424 45.18 -20.19 -24.01
CA ASP A 424 44.65 -20.82 -22.79
C ASP A 424 44.79 -19.92 -21.55
N ASP A 425 45.91 -19.21 -21.41
CA ASP A 425 46.18 -18.30 -20.29
C ASP A 425 45.28 -17.07 -20.37
N LYS A 426 44.96 -16.61 -21.59
CA LYS A 426 44.06 -15.47 -21.82
C LYS A 426 42.63 -15.77 -21.35
N LEU A 427 42.09 -16.93 -21.69
CA LEU A 427 40.75 -17.33 -21.26
C LEU A 427 40.70 -17.49 -19.73
N PHE A 428 41.73 -18.11 -19.15
CA PHE A 428 41.85 -18.23 -17.70
C PHE A 428 41.87 -16.85 -17.02
N TYR A 429 42.67 -15.92 -17.54
CA TYR A 429 42.80 -14.58 -17.02
C TYR A 429 41.48 -13.79 -17.14
N GLU A 430 40.80 -13.83 -18.29
CA GLU A 430 39.46 -13.22 -18.47
C GLU A 430 38.44 -13.80 -17.48
N MET A 431 38.41 -15.11 -17.30
CA MET A 431 37.54 -15.78 -16.32
C MET A 431 37.88 -15.36 -14.88
N PHE A 432 39.16 -15.27 -14.55
CA PHE A 432 39.63 -14.90 -13.23
C PHE A 432 39.30 -13.44 -12.89
N VAL A 433 39.59 -12.50 -13.80
CA VAL A 433 39.26 -11.08 -13.63
C VAL A 433 37.75 -10.91 -13.48
N ASN A 434 36.94 -11.49 -14.36
CA ASN A 434 35.49 -11.43 -14.24
C ASN A 434 35.00 -12.01 -12.90
N TRP A 435 35.58 -13.13 -12.46
CA TRP A 435 35.23 -13.71 -11.17
C TRP A 435 35.56 -12.76 -10.01
N VAL A 436 36.76 -12.16 -9.99
CA VAL A 436 37.16 -11.18 -8.95
C VAL A 436 36.23 -9.98 -8.96
N MET A 437 35.97 -9.41 -10.14
CA MET A 437 35.13 -8.24 -10.32
C MET A 437 33.70 -8.48 -9.87
N LYS A 438 33.13 -9.62 -10.25
CA LYS A 438 31.82 -10.06 -9.79
C LYS A 438 31.78 -10.21 -8.28
N LYS A 439 32.85 -10.74 -7.66
CA LYS A 439 32.93 -10.87 -6.20
C LYS A 439 33.01 -9.51 -5.51
N LEU A 440 33.82 -8.58 -6.01
CA LEU A 440 33.91 -7.22 -5.49
C LEU A 440 32.58 -6.48 -5.62
N HIS A 441 31.94 -6.56 -6.79
CA HIS A 441 30.63 -5.94 -7.03
C HIS A 441 29.54 -6.55 -6.13
N LEU A 442 29.56 -7.87 -5.89
CA LEU A 442 28.62 -8.51 -4.96
C LEU A 442 28.90 -8.16 -3.49
N TYR A 443 30.16 -7.90 -3.14
CA TYR A 443 30.55 -7.47 -1.81
C TYR A 443 30.11 -6.03 -1.53
N ASP A 444 30.40 -5.11 -2.46
CA ASP A 444 29.92 -3.74 -2.41
C ASP A 444 29.65 -3.21 -3.82
N LYS A 445 28.36 -3.06 -4.16
CA LYS A 445 27.91 -2.62 -5.48
C LYS A 445 28.33 -1.19 -5.84
N ARG A 446 28.81 -0.41 -4.85
CA ARG A 446 29.26 0.98 -5.00
C ARG A 446 30.71 1.08 -5.48
N ILE A 447 31.48 -0.01 -5.42
CA ILE A 447 32.85 0.00 -5.94
C ILE A 447 32.76 0.24 -7.46
N LYS A 448 33.36 1.34 -7.90
CA LYS A 448 33.39 1.75 -9.30
C LYS A 448 34.49 0.99 -10.02
N ILE A 449 34.14 -0.13 -10.66
CA ILE A 449 35.10 -0.96 -11.39
C ILE A 449 34.61 -1.15 -12.82
N ALA A 450 34.69 -0.07 -13.61
CA ALA A 450 34.12 -0.07 -14.94
C ALA A 450 35.00 -0.84 -15.94
N THR A 451 36.31 -0.83 -15.73
CA THR A 451 37.29 -1.43 -16.63
C THR A 451 38.21 -2.39 -15.89
N GLU A 452 38.88 -3.25 -16.65
CA GLU A 452 39.94 -4.12 -16.11
C GLU A 452 41.05 -3.31 -15.41
N LYS A 453 41.39 -2.15 -15.98
CA LYS A 453 42.36 -1.22 -15.39
C LYS A 453 41.92 -0.76 -14.00
N ASP A 454 40.65 -0.39 -13.84
CA ASP A 454 40.10 0.01 -12.53
C ASP A 454 40.19 -1.14 -11.51
N ALA A 455 40.04 -2.39 -11.97
CA ALA A 455 40.14 -3.58 -11.14
C ALA A 455 41.56 -3.81 -10.64
N ILE A 456 42.53 -3.76 -11.55
CA ILE A 456 43.95 -3.94 -11.24
C ILE A 456 44.39 -2.84 -10.27
N GLU A 457 44.03 -1.58 -10.55
CA GLU A 457 44.34 -0.45 -9.69
C GLU A 457 43.72 -0.61 -8.29
N PHE A 458 42.46 -1.05 -8.20
CA PHE A 458 41.81 -1.35 -6.93
C PHE A 458 42.54 -2.45 -6.16
N LEU A 459 42.90 -3.56 -6.80
CA LEU A 459 43.59 -4.69 -6.18
C LEU A 459 45.01 -4.33 -5.72
N MET A 460 45.73 -3.51 -6.49
CA MET A 460 47.05 -2.99 -6.14
C MET A 460 46.97 -2.06 -4.93
N ASN A 461 46.02 -1.11 -4.92
CA ASN A 461 45.85 -0.14 -3.83
C ASN A 461 45.45 -0.78 -2.50
N HIS A 462 44.88 -1.99 -2.52
CA HIS A 462 44.52 -2.76 -1.32
C HIS A 462 45.54 -3.85 -0.97
N GLY A 463 46.67 -3.93 -1.67
CA GLY A 463 47.73 -4.92 -1.41
C GLY A 463 47.30 -6.38 -1.65
N ILE A 464 46.25 -6.61 -2.43
CA ILE A 464 45.78 -7.95 -2.77
C ILE A 464 46.67 -8.58 -3.85
N LEU A 465 47.10 -7.76 -4.81
CA LEU A 465 48.16 -8.11 -5.75
C LEU A 465 49.51 -7.67 -5.17
N PRO A 466 50.50 -8.57 -5.07
CA PRO A 466 51.84 -8.19 -4.59
C PRO A 466 52.46 -7.16 -5.54
N ILE A 467 52.86 -6.01 -4.99
CA ILE A 467 53.62 -4.98 -5.70
C ILE A 467 55.09 -5.40 -5.67
N GLU A 468 55.52 -6.26 -6.58
CA GLU A 468 56.95 -6.42 -6.86
C GLU A 468 57.32 -5.57 -8.07
N LYS A 469 57.78 -4.34 -7.77
CA LYS A 469 58.52 -3.38 -8.62
C LYS A 469 57.92 -3.03 -10.00
N PHE A 470 57.50 -1.77 -10.10
CA PHE A 470 57.46 -1.01 -11.36
C PHE A 470 58.90 -0.73 -11.82
N ASP A 471 59.38 -1.41 -12.85
CA ASP A 471 60.49 -0.89 -13.65
C ASP A 471 59.86 -0.16 -14.85
N GLU A 472 60.01 1.16 -14.91
CA GLU A 472 59.51 2.00 -16.02
C GLU A 472 60.34 1.86 -17.32
N GLU A 473 61.23 0.88 -17.42
CA GLU A 473 61.96 0.61 -18.66
C GLU A 473 61.14 -0.29 -19.60
N GLY A 474 60.21 0.35 -20.32
CA GLY A 474 59.63 -0.16 -21.56
C GLY A 474 58.34 -0.96 -21.38
N ASP A 475 57.20 -0.28 -21.46
CA ASP A 475 55.83 -0.70 -21.84
C ASP A 475 55.39 -2.16 -21.57
N GLN A 476 55.94 -2.88 -20.60
CA GLN A 476 55.58 -4.25 -20.27
C GLN A 476 55.39 -4.41 -18.75
N MET A 477 54.13 -4.33 -18.32
CA MET A 477 53.69 -4.77 -17.00
C MET A 477 53.79 -6.31 -16.94
N LYS A 478 54.62 -6.89 -16.07
CA LYS A 478 54.65 -8.33 -15.80
C LYS A 478 54.01 -8.60 -14.45
N LEU A 479 52.88 -9.31 -14.45
CA LEU A 479 52.23 -9.74 -13.22
C LEU A 479 52.89 -11.05 -12.75
N TYR A 480 53.82 -10.99 -11.80
CA TYR A 480 54.33 -12.18 -11.13
C TYR A 480 53.34 -12.59 -10.05
N VAL A 481 52.52 -13.60 -10.34
CA VAL A 481 51.77 -14.30 -9.30
C VAL A 481 52.77 -15.16 -8.54
N GLY A 482 53.39 -14.60 -7.50
CA GLY A 482 54.27 -15.34 -6.61
C GLY A 482 53.55 -16.55 -6.02
N GLU A 483 54.23 -17.70 -5.97
CA GLU A 483 53.74 -18.89 -5.29
C GLU A 483 53.37 -18.54 -3.84
N ARG A 484 52.07 -18.58 -3.50
CA ARG A 484 51.63 -18.53 -2.11
C ARG A 484 52.11 -19.81 -1.40
N THR A 485 53.09 -19.67 -0.52
CA THR A 485 53.09 -20.38 0.78
C THR A 485 51.95 -19.84 1.63
#